data_AF-Q0FMX9-F1
#
_entry.id   AF-Q0FMX9-F1
#
_cell.length_a   1.000
_cell.length_b   1.000
_cell.length_c   1.000
_cell.angle_alpha   90.00
_cell.angle_beta   90.00
_cell.angle_gamma   90.00
#
_symmetry.space_group_name_H-M   'P 1'
#
loop_
_entity.id
_entity.type
_entity.pdbx_description
1 polymer ?
#
loop_
_entity_poly.entity_id
_entity_poly.type
_entity_poly.pdbx_seq_one_letter_code
_entity_poly.pdbx_strand_id
1 'polypeptide(L)'
;MLLAVPGFASAGVETLQVVDQAEEWAMTKATCAEARGLFLVDPAKAADMTEHDVIAMQFIFAYMRGYAAAKGVSYGAVLAEFGAFCKSHPDSFWLADH
;
A
#
# COMPACT_ATOMS: atom_id res chain seq x y z
N MET A 1 -2.50 -31.68 31.88
CA MET A 1 -1.95 -31.30 30.56
C MET A 1 -2.38 -29.88 30.29
N LEU A 2 -1.45 -28.92 30.32
CA LEU A 2 -1.69 -27.54 29.92
C LEU A 2 -1.48 -27.47 28.40
N LEU A 3 -2.55 -27.23 27.65
CA LEU A 3 -2.47 -26.90 26.24
C LEU A 3 -1.75 -25.55 26.13
N ALA A 4 -0.55 -25.54 25.57
CA ALA A 4 0.11 -24.30 25.20
C ALA A 4 -0.74 -23.62 24.12
N VAL A 5 -1.33 -22.48 24.46
CA VAL A 5 -1.83 -21.54 23.45
C VAL A 5 -0.62 -21.19 22.58
N PRO A 6 -0.70 -21.31 21.23
CA PRO A 6 0.39 -20.83 20.40
C PRO A 6 0.54 -19.34 20.72
N GLY A 7 1.65 -19.01 21.39
CA GLY A 7 1.97 -17.61 21.66
C GLY A 7 1.98 -16.90 20.33
N PHE A 8 1.27 -15.78 20.22
CA PHE A 8 1.40 -14.90 19.08
C PHE A 8 2.89 -14.63 18.90
N ALA A 9 3.50 -15.22 17.87
CA ALA A 9 4.86 -14.90 17.53
C ALA A 9 4.85 -13.42 17.14
N SER A 10 5.41 -12.57 17.98
CA SER A 10 5.63 -11.17 17.62
C SER A 10 6.55 -11.16 16.40
N ALA A 11 6.24 -10.30 15.43
CA ALA A 11 7.16 -10.04 14.33
C ALA A 11 8.54 -9.66 14.89
N GLY A 12 9.61 -10.12 14.22
CA GLY A 12 10.96 -9.72 14.58
C GLY A 12 11.14 -8.20 14.42
N VAL A 13 12.08 -7.62 15.15
CA VAL A 13 12.37 -6.18 15.08
C VAL A 13 12.70 -5.75 13.65
N GLU A 14 13.42 -6.59 12.90
CA GLU A 14 13.75 -6.34 11.48
C GLU A 14 12.49 -6.24 10.61
N THR A 15 11.53 -7.15 10.78
CA THR A 15 10.24 -7.10 10.06
C THR A 15 9.46 -5.82 10.40
N LEU A 16 9.42 -5.43 11.68
CA LEU A 16 8.74 -4.20 12.09
C LEU A 16 9.40 -2.95 11.48
N GLN A 17 10.72 -2.92 11.37
CA GLN A 17 11.42 -1.81 10.71
C GLN A 17 11.09 -1.71 9.22
N VAL A 18 10.95 -2.84 8.52
CA VAL A 18 10.53 -2.83 7.11
C VAL A 18 9.09 -2.34 6.99
N VAL A 19 8.19 -2.75 7.90
CA VAL A 19 6.81 -2.26 7.94
C VAL A 19 6.75 -0.75 8.15
N ASP A 20 7.46 -0.22 9.14
CA ASP A 20 7.49 1.21 9.45
C ASP A 20 8.04 2.03 8.26
N GLN A 21 9.10 1.54 7.61
CA GLN A 21 9.69 2.20 6.43
C GLN A 21 8.73 2.19 5.24
N ALA A 22 8.07 1.05 5.00
CA ALA A 22 7.11 0.91 3.92
C ALA A 22 5.86 1.78 4.14
N GLU A 23 5.39 1.88 5.38
CA GLU A 23 4.31 2.80 5.77
C GLU A 23 4.73 4.25 5.53
N GLU A 24 5.87 4.69 6.09
CA GLU A 24 6.33 6.06 5.96
C GLU A 24 6.51 6.43 4.48
N TRP A 25 7.15 5.56 3.71
CA TRP A 25 7.33 5.77 2.27
C TRP A 25 5.98 5.89 1.56
N ALA A 26 5.09 4.91 1.75
CA ALA A 26 3.78 4.94 1.12
C ALA A 26 3.02 6.21 1.52
N MET A 27 2.91 6.50 2.79
CA MET A 27 1.98 7.52 3.29
C MET A 27 2.54 8.95 3.26
N THR A 28 3.83 9.15 2.94
CA THR A 28 4.43 10.50 2.97
C THR A 28 5.41 10.82 1.85
N LYS A 29 5.96 9.82 1.14
CA LYS A 29 7.05 10.03 0.16
C LYS A 29 6.68 9.61 -1.26
N ALA A 30 5.88 8.55 -1.40
CA ALA A 30 5.63 7.92 -2.69
C ALA A 30 5.00 8.89 -3.71
N THR A 31 5.63 9.01 -4.86
CA THR A 31 5.05 9.72 -6.00
C THR A 31 3.92 8.91 -6.62
N CYS A 32 3.10 9.58 -7.40
CA CYS A 32 2.03 8.98 -8.18
C CYS A 32 2.55 7.90 -9.16
N ALA A 33 3.71 8.12 -9.79
CA ALA A 33 4.33 7.14 -10.67
C ALA A 33 4.74 5.87 -9.92
N GLU A 34 5.35 6.02 -8.75
CA GLU A 34 5.78 4.90 -7.91
C GLU A 34 4.58 4.13 -7.33
N ALA A 35 3.62 4.83 -6.73
CA ALA A 35 2.41 4.24 -6.18
C ALA A 35 1.63 3.48 -7.26
N ARG A 36 1.44 4.08 -8.45
CA ARG A 36 0.80 3.41 -9.58
C ARG A 36 1.61 2.21 -10.06
N GLY A 37 2.95 2.30 -10.07
CA GLY A 37 3.84 1.20 -10.42
C GLY A 37 3.58 -0.07 -9.62
N LEU A 38 3.26 0.08 -8.32
CA LEU A 38 2.91 -1.03 -7.43
C LEU A 38 1.56 -1.70 -7.76
N PHE A 39 0.66 -1.07 -8.52
CA PHE A 39 -0.62 -1.67 -8.95
C PHE A 39 -0.60 -2.17 -10.39
N LEU A 40 0.44 -1.81 -11.16
CA LEU A 40 0.63 -2.27 -12.54
C LEU A 40 1.33 -3.63 -12.60
N VAL A 41 1.30 -4.41 -11.51
CA VAL A 41 2.04 -5.66 -11.38
C VAL A 41 1.64 -6.60 -12.52
N ASP A 42 2.57 -6.75 -13.46
CA ASP A 42 2.61 -7.90 -14.34
C ASP A 42 2.66 -9.14 -13.44
N PRO A 43 1.70 -10.07 -13.51
CA PRO A 43 1.71 -11.27 -12.68
C PRO A 43 3.03 -12.06 -12.77
N ALA A 44 3.76 -11.94 -13.90
CA ALA A 44 5.08 -12.54 -14.06
C ALA A 44 6.18 -11.88 -13.21
N LYS A 45 5.99 -10.61 -12.80
CA LYS A 45 6.92 -9.81 -11.99
C LYS A 45 6.50 -9.67 -10.53
N ALA A 46 5.29 -10.14 -10.17
CA ALA A 46 4.82 -10.15 -8.78
C ALA A 46 5.79 -10.89 -7.85
N ALA A 47 6.47 -11.92 -8.35
CA ALA A 47 7.46 -12.70 -7.61
C ALA A 47 8.77 -11.93 -7.35
N ASP A 48 9.03 -10.84 -8.08
CA ASP A 48 10.25 -10.03 -7.95
C ASP A 48 10.06 -8.81 -7.03
N MET A 49 8.86 -8.62 -6.47
CA MET A 49 8.60 -7.52 -5.54
C MET A 49 9.39 -7.70 -4.25
N THR A 50 9.99 -6.62 -3.76
CA THR A 50 10.64 -6.63 -2.45
C THR A 50 9.59 -6.71 -1.33
N GLU A 51 10.00 -7.16 -0.13
CA GLU A 51 9.11 -7.16 1.04
C GLU A 51 8.57 -5.74 1.31
N HIS A 52 9.41 -4.72 1.16
CA HIS A 52 9.03 -3.31 1.25
C HIS A 52 7.90 -2.95 0.25
N ASP A 53 8.04 -3.33 -1.03
CA ASP A 53 7.04 -3.02 -2.07
C ASP A 53 5.70 -3.70 -1.81
N VAL A 54 5.74 -4.96 -1.35
CA VAL A 54 4.53 -5.70 -0.99
C VAL A 54 3.83 -5.00 0.17
N ILE A 55 4.55 -4.63 1.23
CA ILE A 55 3.96 -3.96 2.40
C ILE A 55 3.43 -2.57 2.01
N ALA A 56 4.20 -1.79 1.24
CA ALA A 56 3.78 -0.47 0.78
C ALA A 56 2.50 -0.53 -0.08
N MET A 57 2.41 -1.51 -0.99
CA MET A 57 1.21 -1.78 -1.78
C MET A 57 0.00 -2.06 -0.87
N GLN A 58 0.18 -2.81 0.22
CA GLN A 58 -0.88 -3.11 1.18
C GLN A 58 -1.36 -1.86 1.93
N PHE A 59 -0.47 -0.95 2.33
CA PHE A 59 -0.85 0.33 2.93
C PHE A 59 -1.66 1.20 1.96
N ILE A 60 -1.20 1.34 0.71
CA ILE A 60 -1.92 2.11 -0.31
C ILE A 60 -3.29 1.49 -0.59
N PHE A 61 -3.36 0.16 -0.70
CA PHE A 61 -4.62 -0.57 -0.87
C PHE A 61 -5.59 -0.32 0.30
N ALA A 62 -5.12 -0.45 1.54
CA ALA A 62 -5.92 -0.25 2.74
C ALA A 62 -6.44 1.19 2.82
N TYR A 63 -5.60 2.19 2.52
CA TYR A 63 -6.01 3.59 2.48
C TYR A 63 -7.13 3.81 1.47
N MET A 64 -6.96 3.37 0.21
CA MET A 64 -7.97 3.56 -0.84
C MET A 64 -9.31 2.87 -0.49
N ARG A 65 -9.26 1.70 0.17
CA ARG A 65 -10.47 1.02 0.67
C ARG A 65 -11.15 1.82 1.78
N GLY A 66 -10.38 2.37 2.73
CA GLY A 66 -10.90 3.24 3.79
C GLY A 66 -11.50 4.52 3.23
N TYR A 67 -10.82 5.15 2.27
CA TYR A 67 -11.28 6.35 1.57
C TYR A 67 -12.58 6.10 0.79
N ALA A 68 -12.68 4.97 0.08
CA ALA A 68 -13.92 4.56 -0.60
C ALA A 68 -15.08 4.40 0.39
N ALA A 69 -14.85 3.74 1.52
CA ALA A 69 -15.85 3.58 2.57
C ALA A 69 -16.28 4.92 3.18
N ALA A 70 -15.33 5.82 3.45
CA ALA A 70 -15.61 7.15 3.99
C ALA A 70 -16.42 8.03 3.01
N LYS A 71 -16.12 7.95 1.71
CA LYS A 71 -16.86 8.65 0.65
C LYS A 71 -18.20 7.98 0.28
N GLY A 72 -18.47 6.76 0.75
CA GLY A 72 -19.65 5.99 0.35
C GLY A 72 -19.65 5.58 -1.12
N VAL A 73 -18.47 5.41 -1.72
CA VAL A 73 -18.30 5.04 -3.14
C VAL A 73 -17.64 3.67 -3.27
N SER A 74 -17.69 3.09 -4.47
CA SER A 74 -17.01 1.82 -4.72
C SER A 74 -15.49 1.99 -4.73
N TYR A 75 -14.77 0.94 -4.35
CA TYR A 75 -13.31 0.89 -4.48
C TYR A 75 -12.84 1.14 -5.92
N GLY A 76 -13.59 0.64 -6.92
CA GLY A 76 -13.29 0.88 -8.33
C GLY A 76 -13.40 2.35 -8.74
N ALA A 77 -14.32 3.11 -8.12
CA ALA A 77 -14.45 4.55 -8.37
C ALA A 77 -13.23 5.32 -7.86
N VAL A 78 -12.77 5.00 -6.65
CA VAL A 78 -11.54 5.59 -6.08
C VAL A 78 -10.32 5.22 -6.92
N LEU A 79 -10.19 3.97 -7.37
CA LEU A 79 -9.10 3.56 -8.26
C LEU A 79 -9.11 4.32 -9.59
N ALA A 80 -10.28 4.61 -10.16
CA ALA A 80 -10.39 5.38 -11.39
C ALA A 80 -9.98 6.84 -11.19
N GLU A 81 -10.45 7.47 -10.11
CA GLU A 81 -10.08 8.83 -9.69
C GLU A 81 -8.57 8.95 -9.47
N PHE A 82 -8.02 8.08 -8.61
CA PHE A 82 -6.59 7.96 -8.34
C PHE A 82 -5.79 7.74 -9.62
N GLY A 83 -6.20 6.76 -10.44
CA GLY A 83 -5.52 6.41 -11.67
C GLY A 83 -5.49 7.55 -12.69
N ALA A 84 -6.53 8.38 -12.73
CA ALA A 84 -6.60 9.57 -13.58
C ALA A 84 -5.70 10.71 -13.06
N PHE A 85 -5.73 10.96 -11.75
CA PHE A 85 -4.88 11.95 -11.10
C PHE A 85 -3.41 11.61 -11.30
N CYS A 86 -2.99 10.39 -10.95
CA CYS A 86 -1.60 9.96 -11.03
C CYS A 86 -1.09 9.77 -12.45
N LYS A 87 -1.97 9.56 -13.44
CA LYS A 87 -1.58 9.62 -14.84
C LYS A 87 -1.18 11.04 -15.27
N SER A 88 -1.85 12.05 -14.71
CA SER A 88 -1.65 13.47 -15.08
C SER A 88 -0.55 14.15 -14.26
N HIS A 89 -0.24 13.61 -13.08
CA HIS A 89 0.72 14.18 -12.14
C HIS A 89 1.70 13.12 -11.63
N PRO A 90 2.53 12.51 -12.50
CA PRO A 90 3.37 11.37 -12.13
C PRO A 90 4.34 11.67 -10.98
N ASP A 91 4.86 12.91 -10.90
CA ASP A 91 5.86 13.30 -9.91
C ASP A 91 5.24 13.89 -8.62
N SER A 92 3.91 14.04 -8.58
CA SER A 92 3.22 14.52 -7.39
C SER A 92 3.12 13.43 -6.33
N PHE A 93 3.12 13.83 -5.06
CA PHE A 93 2.83 12.93 -3.96
C PHE A 93 1.44 12.31 -4.13
N TRP A 94 1.32 10.99 -3.99
CA TRP A 94 0.11 10.28 -4.43
C TRP A 94 -1.12 10.52 -3.54
N LEU A 95 -0.95 11.06 -2.33
CA LEU A 95 -2.02 11.53 -1.42
C LEU A 95 -2.22 13.05 -1.45
N ALA A 96 -1.59 13.77 -2.38
CA ALA A 96 -1.75 15.22 -2.47
C ALA A 96 -3.22 15.60 -2.76
N ASP A 97 -3.91 16.22 -1.81
CA ASP A 97 -5.33 16.65 -1.84
C ASP A 97 -6.08 16.39 -3.16
N HIS A 98 -6.86 15.30 -3.19
CA HIS A 98 -7.89 14.97 -4.19
C HIS A 98 -9.24 14.70 -3.53
#